data_AF-A0A849BZ17-F1
#
_entry.id   AF-A0A849BZ17-F1
#
_cell.length_a   1.000
_cell.length_b   1.000
_cell.length_c   1.000
_cell.angle_alpha   90.00
_cell.angle_beta   90.00
_cell.angle_gamma   90.00
#
_symmetry.space_group_name_H-M   'P 1'
#
loop_
_entity.id
_entity.type
_entity.pdbx_description
1 polymer ?
#
loop_
_entity_poly.entity_id
_entity_poly.type
_entity_poly.pdbx_seq_one_letter_code
_entity_poly.pdbx_strand_id
1 'polypeptide(L)'
;MPDTDVTAPRRPSAVDDLADAHVDAYAALDPVAATGMGAPGHDDEMTDYSPAGDAARADLARRTLAALEALPAGAVRDDVDAVTVAAMRERLGLEVEMADAGVGSGEVTVLATPLQDVREVFDLMPVATADDWAVVARRLALVPDALAGYTTSLRAACDGGRAPARRQVRAGAEQAAEFAAAGGFF
;
A
#
# COMPACT_ATOMS: atom_id res chain seq x y z
N MET A 1 -13.42 -17.39 -39.13
CA MET A 1 -12.81 -16.58 -38.06
C MET A 1 -13.05 -15.14 -38.46
N PRO A 2 -13.99 -14.40 -37.84
CA PRO A 2 -14.07 -12.98 -38.14
C PRO A 2 -12.79 -12.31 -37.61
N ASP A 3 -12.20 -11.48 -38.47
CA ASP A 3 -11.10 -10.58 -38.17
C ASP A 3 -11.44 -9.73 -36.93
N THR A 4 -10.77 -10.00 -35.82
CA THR A 4 -10.71 -9.02 -34.72
C THR A 4 -9.68 -7.99 -35.14
N ASP A 5 -10.15 -6.89 -35.70
CA ASP A 5 -9.30 -5.76 -36.07
C ASP A 5 -8.66 -5.16 -34.79
N VAL A 6 -7.39 -5.53 -34.53
CA VAL A 6 -6.61 -5.14 -33.34
C VAL A 6 -6.14 -3.68 -33.42
N THR A 7 -6.56 -2.89 -34.42
CA THR A 7 -5.91 -1.61 -34.73
C THR A 7 -6.54 -0.36 -34.13
N ALA A 8 -7.75 -0.42 -33.57
CA ALA A 8 -8.35 0.74 -32.89
C ALA A 8 -8.02 0.75 -31.38
N PRO A 9 -7.65 1.91 -30.79
CA PRO A 9 -7.39 1.99 -29.35
C PRO A 9 -8.66 1.66 -28.56
N ARG A 10 -8.57 0.70 -27.61
CA ARG A 10 -9.66 0.36 -26.69
C ARG A 10 -10.01 1.61 -25.88
N ARG A 11 -11.31 1.92 -25.82
CA ARG A 11 -11.83 2.99 -24.95
C ARG A 11 -11.96 2.45 -23.53
N PRO A 12 -11.67 3.22 -22.47
CA PRO A 12 -11.91 2.78 -21.09
C PRO A 12 -13.35 2.28 -20.88
N SER A 13 -13.49 1.25 -20.05
CA SER A 13 -14.76 0.71 -19.57
C SER A 13 -15.09 1.27 -18.18
N ALA A 14 -16.30 0.98 -17.70
CA ALA A 14 -16.65 1.26 -16.30
C ALA A 14 -15.85 0.39 -15.30
N VAL A 15 -15.30 -0.75 -15.75
CA VAL A 15 -14.39 -1.58 -14.94
C VAL A 15 -13.03 -0.91 -14.86
N ASP A 16 -12.51 -0.37 -15.97
CA ASP A 16 -11.26 0.39 -16.00
C ASP A 16 -11.38 1.64 -15.10
N ASP A 17 -12.46 2.42 -15.26
CA ASP A 17 -12.70 3.62 -14.45
C ASP A 17 -12.76 3.31 -12.94
N LEU A 18 -13.33 2.16 -12.55
CA LEU A 18 -13.37 1.72 -11.15
C LEU A 18 -11.98 1.26 -10.65
N ALA A 19 -11.21 0.59 -11.49
CA ALA A 19 -9.86 0.16 -11.17
C ALA A 19 -8.93 1.37 -10.97
N ASP A 20 -8.99 2.35 -11.88
CA ASP A 20 -8.22 3.59 -11.78
C ASP A 20 -8.59 4.37 -10.51
N ALA A 21 -9.89 4.52 -10.22
CA ALA A 21 -10.35 5.19 -9.01
C ALA A 21 -9.92 4.46 -7.72
N HIS A 22 -9.79 3.13 -7.76
CA HIS A 22 -9.26 2.36 -6.63
C HIS A 22 -7.77 2.63 -6.43
N VAL A 23 -6.97 2.65 -7.51
CA VAL A 23 -5.53 2.94 -7.43
C VAL A 23 -5.28 4.34 -6.89
N ASP A 24 -6.01 5.35 -7.36
CA ASP A 24 -5.92 6.73 -6.86
C ASP A 24 -6.25 6.80 -5.36
N ALA A 25 -7.33 6.13 -4.94
CA ALA A 25 -7.72 6.09 -3.53
C ALA A 25 -6.71 5.32 -2.66
N TYR A 26 -6.10 4.26 -3.20
CA TYR A 26 -5.08 3.49 -2.50
C TYR A 26 -3.80 4.29 -2.36
N ALA A 27 -3.35 5.00 -3.40
CA ALA A 27 -2.19 5.88 -3.35
C ALA A 27 -2.30 6.95 -2.26
N ALA A 28 -3.49 7.52 -2.05
CA ALA A 28 -3.76 8.47 -0.97
C ALA A 28 -3.75 7.83 0.43
N LEU A 29 -4.04 6.53 0.56
CA LEU A 29 -4.01 5.80 1.84
C LEU A 29 -2.65 5.16 2.13
N ASP A 30 -1.82 4.97 1.10
CA ASP A 30 -0.47 4.43 1.18
C ASP A 30 0.52 5.23 0.31
N PRO A 31 0.91 6.45 0.75
CA PRO A 31 1.91 7.29 0.07
C PRO A 31 3.26 6.61 -0.21
N VAL A 32 3.68 5.67 0.65
CA VAL A 32 4.90 4.89 0.44
C VAL A 32 4.73 3.97 -0.77
N ALA A 33 3.61 3.23 -0.84
CA ALA A 33 3.29 2.43 -2.02
C ALA A 33 3.09 3.29 -3.28
N ALA A 34 2.46 4.47 -3.16
CA ALA A 34 2.32 5.42 -4.26
C ALA A 34 3.67 5.78 -4.88
N THR A 35 4.66 6.10 -4.05
CA THR A 35 6.04 6.37 -4.48
C THR A 35 6.64 5.14 -5.18
N GLY A 36 6.46 3.95 -4.61
CA GLY A 36 6.93 2.68 -5.20
C GLY A 36 6.33 2.37 -6.56
N MET A 37 5.07 2.76 -6.80
CA MET A 37 4.39 2.61 -8.10
C MET A 37 4.73 3.73 -9.09
N GLY A 38 5.42 4.79 -8.66
CA GLY A 38 5.64 6.00 -9.45
C GLY A 38 4.39 6.86 -9.62
N ALA A 39 3.41 6.73 -8.72
CA ALA A 39 2.22 7.56 -8.69
C ALA A 39 2.57 8.93 -8.06
N PRO A 40 2.43 10.05 -8.79
CA PRO A 40 2.86 11.36 -8.32
C PRO A 40 1.88 11.95 -7.29
N GLY A 41 2.34 12.95 -6.55
CA GLY A 41 1.47 13.81 -5.72
C GLY A 41 1.43 13.48 -4.23
N HIS A 42 2.09 12.40 -3.82
CA HIS A 42 2.15 11.95 -2.42
C HIS A 42 3.58 11.96 -1.84
N ASP A 43 4.54 12.53 -2.58
CA ASP A 43 5.99 12.45 -2.29
C ASP A 43 6.44 13.10 -0.98
N ASP A 44 5.62 13.97 -0.38
CA ASP A 44 5.85 14.57 0.94
C ASP A 44 4.98 13.98 2.07
N GLU A 45 4.18 12.96 1.78
CA GLU A 45 3.32 12.26 2.73
C GLU A 45 3.95 10.94 3.20
N MET A 46 3.42 10.36 4.29
CA MET A 46 3.87 9.07 4.83
C MET A 46 2.67 8.19 5.15
N THR A 47 2.80 6.89 4.93
CA THR A 47 1.74 5.91 5.19
C THR A 47 1.40 5.82 6.68
N ASP A 48 0.10 5.86 6.99
CA ASP A 48 -0.39 5.56 8.33
C ASP A 48 -0.34 4.04 8.56
N TYR A 49 0.62 3.60 9.38
CA TYR A 49 0.81 2.20 9.78
C TYR A 49 0.10 1.84 11.10
N SER A 50 -0.76 2.73 11.61
CA SER A 50 -1.62 2.44 12.76
C SER A 50 -2.78 1.50 12.39
N PRO A 51 -3.50 0.95 13.39
CA PRO A 51 -4.69 0.14 13.12
C PRO A 51 -5.77 0.91 12.34
N ALA A 52 -5.81 2.24 12.44
CA ALA A 52 -6.76 3.05 11.68
C ALA A 52 -6.39 3.12 10.20
N GLY A 53 -5.10 3.25 9.88
CA GLY A 53 -4.60 3.18 8.51
C GLY A 53 -4.85 1.81 7.87
N ASP A 54 -4.58 0.73 8.62
CA ASP A 54 -4.88 -0.65 8.17
C ASP A 54 -6.39 -0.83 7.91
N ALA A 55 -7.24 -0.35 8.81
CA ALA A 55 -8.69 -0.40 8.63
C ALA A 55 -9.15 0.43 7.42
N ALA A 56 -8.57 1.60 7.19
CA ALA A 56 -8.92 2.46 6.06
C ALA A 56 -8.61 1.79 4.71
N ARG A 57 -7.44 1.13 4.59
CA ARG A 57 -7.07 0.34 3.40
C ARG A 57 -8.00 -0.86 3.20
N ALA A 58 -8.31 -1.61 4.26
CA ALA A 58 -9.26 -2.72 4.19
C ALA A 58 -10.67 -2.25 3.80
N ASP A 59 -11.12 -1.12 4.33
CA ASP A 59 -12.42 -0.55 3.98
C ASP A 59 -12.48 -0.05 2.53
N LEU A 60 -11.36 0.45 1.98
CA LEU A 60 -11.26 0.75 0.56
C LEU A 60 -11.46 -0.52 -0.28
N ALA A 61 -10.77 -1.62 0.04
CA ALA A 61 -10.95 -2.90 -0.65
C ALA A 61 -12.41 -3.38 -0.60
N ARG A 62 -13.06 -3.33 0.57
CA ARG A 62 -14.49 -3.67 0.73
C ARG A 62 -15.40 -2.80 -0.14
N ARG A 63 -15.19 -1.48 -0.14
CA ARG A 63 -15.99 -0.54 -0.95
C ARG A 63 -15.81 -0.78 -2.43
N THR A 64 -14.58 -1.03 -2.89
CA THR A 64 -14.29 -1.30 -4.29
C THR A 64 -14.91 -2.61 -4.75
N LEU A 65 -14.85 -3.68 -3.94
CA LEU A 65 -15.56 -4.93 -4.24
C LEU A 65 -17.07 -4.72 -4.34
N ALA A 66 -17.67 -3.98 -3.40
CA ALA A 66 -19.09 -3.68 -3.46
C ALA A 66 -19.48 -2.87 -4.71
N ALA A 67 -18.64 -1.92 -5.12
CA ALA A 67 -18.83 -1.15 -6.35
C ALA A 67 -18.69 -2.03 -7.60
N LEU A 68 -17.74 -2.97 -7.60
CA LEU A 68 -17.53 -3.93 -8.67
C LEU A 68 -18.76 -4.83 -8.88
N GLU A 69 -19.36 -5.33 -7.79
CA GLU A 69 -20.60 -6.12 -7.83
C GLU A 69 -21.83 -5.30 -8.24
N ALA A 70 -21.81 -3.99 -7.99
CA ALA A 70 -22.90 -3.08 -8.33
C ALA A 70 -22.85 -2.56 -9.77
N LEU A 71 -21.81 -2.90 -10.55
CA LEU A 71 -21.70 -2.49 -11.95
C LEU A 71 -22.90 -3.01 -12.77
N PRO A 72 -23.41 -2.20 -13.72
CA PRO A 72 -24.58 -2.57 -14.50
C PRO A 72 -24.30 -3.76 -15.41
N ALA A 73 -25.35 -4.48 -15.79
CA ALA A 73 -25.26 -5.53 -16.80
C ALA A 73 -24.63 -4.97 -18.11
N GLY A 74 -23.63 -5.66 -18.63
CA GLY A 74 -22.86 -5.21 -19.80
C GLY A 74 -21.67 -4.30 -19.49
N ALA A 75 -21.34 -4.05 -18.21
CA ALA A 75 -20.12 -3.32 -17.82
C ALA A 75 -18.84 -4.06 -18.23
N VAL A 76 -18.84 -5.40 -18.18
CA VAL A 76 -17.78 -6.24 -18.77
C VAL A 76 -18.04 -6.32 -20.28
N ARG A 77 -17.20 -5.65 -21.07
CA ARG A 77 -17.41 -5.52 -22.52
C ARG A 77 -16.53 -6.45 -23.35
N ASP A 78 -15.40 -6.89 -22.80
CA ASP A 78 -14.45 -7.79 -23.46
C ASP A 78 -13.62 -8.62 -22.48
N ASP A 79 -12.66 -9.37 -23.01
CA ASP A 79 -11.79 -10.26 -22.24
C ASP A 79 -10.85 -9.50 -21.29
N VAL A 80 -10.50 -8.24 -21.59
CA VAL A 80 -9.68 -7.41 -20.70
C VAL A 80 -10.49 -7.07 -19.45
N ASP A 81 -11.74 -6.64 -19.61
CA ASP A 81 -12.64 -6.40 -18.48
C ASP A 81 -12.82 -7.67 -17.64
N ALA A 82 -12.99 -8.83 -18.29
CA ALA A 82 -13.16 -10.11 -17.59
C ALA A 82 -11.95 -10.47 -16.72
N VAL A 83 -10.73 -10.24 -17.23
CA VAL A 83 -9.49 -10.43 -16.47
C VAL A 83 -9.38 -9.43 -15.33
N THR A 84 -9.67 -8.15 -15.56
CA THR A 84 -9.62 -7.11 -14.52
C THR A 84 -10.59 -7.43 -13.38
N VAL A 85 -11.85 -7.79 -13.69
CA VAL A 85 -12.83 -8.19 -12.67
C VAL A 85 -12.33 -9.40 -11.87
N ALA A 86 -11.79 -10.42 -12.55
CA ALA A 86 -11.27 -11.61 -11.88
C ALA A 86 -10.09 -11.28 -10.95
N ALA A 87 -9.15 -10.46 -11.41
CA ALA A 87 -7.99 -10.04 -10.63
C ALA A 87 -8.38 -9.16 -9.44
N MET A 88 -9.29 -8.19 -9.62
CA MET A 88 -9.77 -7.34 -8.53
C MET A 88 -10.52 -8.15 -7.48
N ARG A 89 -11.39 -9.10 -7.88
CA ARG A 89 -12.10 -9.98 -6.94
C ARG A 89 -11.14 -10.84 -6.13
N GLU A 90 -10.13 -11.42 -6.78
CA GLU A 90 -9.12 -12.23 -6.11
C GLU A 90 -8.29 -11.40 -5.14
N ARG A 91 -7.66 -10.32 -5.63
CA ARG A 91 -6.72 -9.52 -4.85
C ARG A 91 -7.39 -8.82 -3.67
N LEU A 92 -8.44 -8.06 -3.94
CA LEU A 92 -9.14 -7.29 -2.91
C LEU A 92 -9.92 -8.22 -1.97
N GLY A 93 -10.43 -9.35 -2.47
CA GLY A 93 -11.07 -10.36 -1.64
C GLY A 93 -10.10 -10.92 -0.60
N LEU A 94 -8.89 -11.29 -1.04
CA LEU A 94 -7.84 -11.78 -0.16
C LEU A 94 -7.39 -10.73 0.86
N GLU A 95 -7.25 -9.46 0.46
CA GLU A 95 -6.93 -8.36 1.38
C GLU A 95 -7.96 -8.21 2.49
N VAL A 96 -9.25 -8.32 2.15
CA VAL A 96 -10.34 -8.27 3.14
C VAL A 96 -10.29 -9.49 4.07
N GLU A 97 -10.10 -10.70 3.53
CA GLU A 97 -9.97 -11.92 4.35
C GLU A 97 -8.77 -11.84 5.32
N MET A 98 -7.63 -11.33 4.86
CA MET A 98 -6.46 -11.10 5.69
C MET A 98 -6.73 -10.08 6.79
N ALA A 99 -7.36 -8.95 6.45
CA ALA A 99 -7.72 -7.92 7.43
C ALA A 99 -8.70 -8.45 8.48
N ASP A 100 -9.74 -9.19 8.07
CA ASP A 100 -10.73 -9.81 8.97
C ASP A 100 -10.10 -10.86 9.89
N ALA A 101 -9.09 -11.58 9.40
CA ALA A 101 -8.30 -12.52 10.20
C ALA A 101 -7.22 -11.84 11.08
N GLY A 102 -7.01 -10.52 10.93
CA GLY A 102 -5.94 -9.79 11.58
C GLY A 102 -4.54 -10.22 11.11
N VAL A 103 -4.40 -10.67 9.87
CA VAL A 103 -3.12 -10.98 9.23
C VAL A 103 -2.55 -9.71 8.59
N GLY A 104 -1.23 -9.53 8.62
CA GLY A 104 -0.54 -8.35 8.06
C GLY A 104 -0.44 -7.15 8.99
N SER A 105 -1.40 -6.93 9.89
CA SER A 105 -1.34 -5.84 10.88
C SER A 105 -0.50 -6.21 12.10
N GLY A 106 0.49 -5.37 12.42
CA GLY A 106 1.36 -5.58 13.57
C GLY A 106 2.32 -6.76 13.40
N GLU A 107 2.75 -7.05 12.18
CA GLU A 107 3.77 -8.06 11.89
C GLU A 107 5.17 -7.46 11.88
N VAL A 108 6.18 -8.26 12.21
CA VAL A 108 7.61 -7.93 12.06
C VAL A 108 8.27 -9.03 11.24
N THR A 109 8.93 -8.66 10.16
CA THR A 109 9.83 -9.51 9.38
C THR A 109 11.13 -8.76 9.11
N VAL A 110 12.12 -9.45 8.54
CA VAL A 110 13.42 -8.86 8.18
C VAL A 110 13.48 -8.31 6.76
N LEU A 111 12.37 -8.40 6.01
CA LEU A 111 12.36 -8.10 4.58
C LEU A 111 11.32 -7.05 4.19
N ALA A 112 10.08 -7.20 4.65
CA ALA A 112 8.97 -6.38 4.17
C ALA A 112 7.97 -6.16 5.32
N THR A 113 8.15 -5.06 6.04
CA THR A 113 7.25 -4.51 7.06
C THR A 113 7.47 -3.00 7.15
N PRO A 114 6.60 -2.26 7.86
CA PRO A 114 6.77 -0.81 8.02
C PRO A 114 8.14 -0.39 8.56
N LEU A 115 8.88 -1.26 9.25
CA LEU A 115 10.26 -1.01 9.66
C LEU A 115 11.21 -0.73 8.47
N GLN A 116 11.09 -1.50 7.38
CA GLN A 116 11.93 -1.33 6.19
C GLN A 116 11.35 -0.25 5.27
N ASP A 117 10.03 -0.27 5.07
CA ASP A 117 9.33 0.59 4.12
C ASP A 117 9.55 2.09 4.39
N VAL A 118 9.52 2.51 5.67
CA VAL A 118 9.75 3.92 6.06
C VAL A 118 11.15 4.42 5.72
N ARG A 119 12.13 3.53 5.58
CA ARG A 119 13.49 3.88 5.17
C ARG A 119 13.65 3.79 3.66
N GLU A 120 13.18 2.71 3.07
CA GLU A 120 13.37 2.39 1.65
C GLU A 120 12.71 3.39 0.70
N VAL A 121 11.59 4.01 1.12
CA VAL A 121 10.88 5.00 0.30
C VAL A 121 11.78 6.15 -0.15
N PHE A 122 12.76 6.54 0.67
CA PHE A 122 13.68 7.65 0.37
C PHE A 122 14.68 7.31 -0.73
N ASP A 123 14.98 6.03 -0.97
CA ASP A 123 15.86 5.61 -2.06
C ASP A 123 15.22 5.85 -3.45
N LEU A 124 13.90 6.02 -3.49
CA LEU A 124 13.11 6.25 -4.70
C LEU A 124 12.86 7.74 -4.98
N MET A 125 13.21 8.62 -4.04
CA MET A 125 12.93 10.05 -4.17
C MET A 125 14.00 10.78 -4.99
N PRO A 126 13.60 11.77 -5.83
CA PRO A 126 14.56 12.67 -6.45
C PRO A 126 15.40 13.42 -5.40
N VAL A 127 16.65 13.72 -5.73
CA VAL A 127 17.61 14.45 -4.87
C VAL A 127 18.53 15.39 -5.68
N ALA A 128 18.11 15.78 -6.89
CA ALA A 128 18.92 16.56 -7.82
C ALA A 128 18.86 18.06 -7.55
N THR A 129 17.75 18.55 -6.98
CA THR A 129 17.48 19.98 -6.79
C THR A 129 17.20 20.32 -5.32
N ALA A 130 17.27 21.61 -4.97
CA ALA A 130 16.89 22.08 -3.63
C ALA A 130 15.42 21.81 -3.30
N ASP A 131 14.55 21.86 -4.31
CA ASP A 131 13.12 21.55 -4.15
C ASP A 131 12.92 20.05 -3.89
N ASP A 132 13.67 19.19 -4.57
CA ASP A 132 13.67 17.74 -4.32
C ASP A 132 14.03 17.44 -2.85
N TRP A 133 15.12 18.04 -2.36
CA TRP A 133 15.53 17.91 -0.96
C TRP A 133 14.51 18.49 0.02
N ALA A 134 13.77 19.54 -0.35
CA ALA A 134 12.71 20.08 0.49
C ALA A 134 11.53 19.11 0.63
N VAL A 135 11.21 18.32 -0.41
CA VAL A 135 10.20 17.25 -0.36
C VAL A 135 10.68 16.13 0.56
N VAL A 136 11.92 15.66 0.37
CA VAL A 136 12.56 14.65 1.25
C VAL A 136 12.50 15.07 2.71
N ALA A 137 12.85 16.32 3.02
CA ALA A 137 12.82 16.83 4.39
C ALA A 137 11.41 16.85 5.00
N ARG A 138 10.37 17.19 4.22
CA ARG A 138 8.98 17.15 4.69
C ARG A 138 8.55 15.73 5.02
N ARG A 139 8.80 14.77 4.13
CA ARG A 139 8.48 13.36 4.37
C ARG A 139 9.28 12.79 5.55
N LEU A 140 10.56 13.12 5.67
CA LEU A 140 11.42 12.69 6.77
C LEU A 140 10.88 13.12 8.14
N ALA A 141 10.29 14.31 8.22
CA ALA A 141 9.67 14.80 9.45
C ALA A 141 8.45 13.97 9.92
N LEU A 142 7.85 13.15 9.03
CA LEU A 142 6.70 12.31 9.33
C LEU A 142 7.07 10.89 9.81
N VAL A 143 8.34 10.49 9.70
CA VAL A 143 8.82 9.16 10.12
C VAL A 143 8.48 8.82 11.58
N PRO A 144 8.64 9.74 12.57
CA PRO A 144 8.30 9.45 13.95
C PRO A 144 6.83 9.07 14.16
N ASP A 145 5.90 9.75 13.49
CA ASP A 145 4.46 9.50 13.61
C ASP A 145 4.08 8.17 12.95
N ALA A 146 4.65 7.86 11.80
CA ALA A 146 4.46 6.58 11.12
C ALA A 146 4.94 5.38 11.97
N LEU A 147 6.12 5.51 12.60
CA LEU A 147 6.66 4.50 13.52
C LEU A 147 5.86 4.40 14.82
N ALA A 148 5.28 5.50 15.31
CA ALA A 148 4.38 5.48 16.47
C ALA A 148 3.07 4.74 16.16
N GLY A 149 2.52 4.95 14.95
CA GLY A 149 1.39 4.18 14.41
C GLY A 149 1.71 2.69 14.34
N TYR A 150 2.83 2.33 13.70
CA TYR A 150 3.27 0.94 13.61
C TYR A 150 3.48 0.28 14.98
N THR A 151 4.05 1.01 15.94
CA THR A 151 4.21 0.52 17.32
C THR A 151 2.85 0.25 17.97
N THR A 152 1.82 1.04 17.65
CA THR A 152 0.45 0.81 18.12
C THR A 152 -0.12 -0.48 17.54
N SER A 153 0.09 -0.74 16.25
CA SER A 153 -0.31 -2.00 15.60
C SER A 153 0.41 -3.22 16.18
N LEU A 154 1.71 -3.12 16.48
CA LEU A 154 2.48 -4.17 17.14
C LEU A 154 1.94 -4.50 18.54
N ARG A 155 1.57 -3.48 19.33
CA ARG A 155 0.95 -3.66 20.64
C ARG A 155 -0.42 -4.32 20.53
N ALA A 156 -1.25 -3.87 19.59
CA ALA A 156 -2.56 -4.46 19.33
C ALA A 156 -2.46 -5.94 18.92
N ALA A 157 -1.46 -6.30 18.09
CA ALA A 157 -1.19 -7.69 17.74
C ALA A 157 -0.78 -8.52 18.97
N CYS A 158 0.07 -7.99 19.85
CA CYS A 158 0.42 -8.64 21.12
C CYS A 158 -0.81 -8.87 22.02
N ASP A 159 -1.62 -7.83 22.23
CA ASP A 159 -2.82 -7.88 23.08
C ASP A 159 -3.88 -8.85 22.51
N GLY A 160 -3.93 -8.99 21.18
CA GLY A 160 -4.78 -9.93 20.46
C GLY A 160 -4.24 -11.36 20.36
N GLY A 161 -3.13 -11.69 21.03
CA GLY A 161 -2.55 -13.04 21.01
C GLY A 161 -1.82 -13.42 19.71
N ARG A 162 -1.53 -12.44 18.85
CA ARG A 162 -0.83 -12.57 17.55
C ARG A 162 0.57 -11.96 17.59
N ALA A 163 1.27 -12.08 18.72
CA ALA A 163 2.59 -11.49 18.89
C ALA A 163 3.60 -12.02 17.84
N PRO A 164 4.41 -11.16 17.21
CA PRO A 164 5.42 -11.59 16.26
C PRO A 164 6.44 -12.57 16.87
N ALA A 165 6.98 -13.45 16.05
CA ALA A 165 7.98 -14.40 16.50
C ALA A 165 9.20 -13.68 17.08
N ARG A 166 9.64 -14.06 18.28
CA ARG A 166 10.78 -13.43 19.00
C ARG A 166 12.05 -13.28 18.15
N ARG A 167 12.31 -14.21 17.22
CA ARG A 167 13.45 -14.14 16.29
C ARG A 167 13.35 -12.93 15.34
N GLN A 168 12.15 -12.66 14.83
CA GLN A 168 11.90 -11.53 13.92
C GLN A 168 11.99 -10.21 14.67
N VAL A 169 11.43 -10.15 15.88
CA VAL A 169 11.53 -8.95 16.73
C VAL A 169 12.99 -8.60 17.02
N ARG A 170 13.83 -9.59 17.31
CA ARG A 170 15.26 -9.37 17.54
C ARG A 170 15.98 -8.85 16.30
N ALA A 171 15.78 -9.52 15.16
CA ALA A 171 16.42 -9.14 13.92
C ALA A 171 15.93 -7.76 13.42
N GLY A 172 14.64 -7.46 13.55
CA GLY A 172 14.10 -6.13 13.25
C GLY A 172 14.63 -5.05 14.18
N ALA A 173 14.81 -5.34 15.48
CA ALA A 173 15.43 -4.39 16.41
C ALA A 173 16.91 -4.13 16.07
N GLU A 174 17.65 -5.14 15.60
CA GLU A 174 19.03 -4.99 15.11
C GLU A 174 19.06 -4.09 13.86
N GLN A 175 18.19 -4.34 12.87
CA GLN A 175 18.07 -3.49 11.67
C GLN A 175 17.70 -2.04 12.02
N ALA A 176 16.73 -1.84 12.93
CA ALA A 176 16.34 -0.51 13.39
C ALA A 176 17.52 0.24 14.04
N ALA A 177 18.33 -0.46 14.83
CA ALA A 177 19.52 0.11 15.45
C ALA A 177 20.61 0.46 14.42
N GLU A 178 20.79 -0.34 13.38
CA GLU A 178 21.69 -0.04 12.27
C GLU A 178 21.25 1.20 11.49
N PHE A 179 19.95 1.34 11.21
CA PHE A 179 19.41 2.50 10.51
C PHE A 179 19.59 3.79 11.32
N ALA A 180 19.50 3.73 12.64
CA ALA A 180 19.63 4.88 13.54
C ALA A 180 21.06 5.11 14.09
N ALA A 181 22.02 4.26 13.71
CA ALA A 181 23.41 4.39 14.17
C ALA A 181 24.09 5.63 13.58
N ALA A 182 25.16 6.11 14.22
CA ALA A 182 25.99 7.14 13.62
C ALA A 182 26.60 6.64 12.29
N GLY A 183 26.32 7.33 11.18
CA GLY A 183 26.67 6.87 9.83
C GLY A 183 25.71 5.82 9.26
N GLY A 184 24.61 5.55 9.95
CA GLY A 184 23.43 4.85 9.45
C GLY A 184 22.62 5.73 8.51
N PHE A 185 21.41 5.30 8.19
CA PHE A 185 20.56 5.98 7.23
C PHE A 185 20.00 7.32 7.77
N PHE A 186 19.53 7.32 9.01
CA PHE A 186 18.98 8.48 9.71
C PHE A 186 20.05 9.19 10.56
#